data_AF-A0A3B1AX72-F1
#
_entry.id   AF-A0A3B1AX72-F1
#
_cell.length_a   1.000
_cell.length_b   1.000
_cell.length_c   1.000
_cell.angle_alpha   90.00
_cell.angle_beta   90.00
_cell.angle_gamma   90.00
#
_symmetry.space_group_name_H-M   'P 1'
#
loop_
_entity.id
_entity.type
_entity.pdbx_description
1 polymer ?
#
loop_
_entity_poly.entity_id
_entity_poly.type
_entity_poly.pdbx_seq_one_letter_code
_entity_poly.pdbx_strand_id
1 'polypeptide(L)'
;MVDLVQRNTSTILSGTSTVVVTAGVDYVAPSANSDVRLIGNLAGSRGQVGDSQFNTAPRTTQPWIADGYDITVSFTITRAAPDQDLPVSWEIIDNNSMPAGNEVVLRDASTLRPLATTSSINSAVVSGVVNAADLMLEVVAQSSYVNDSFAWAAGLHNLSWDSANSWVTATRGLASTVDSQISFNAKEYTGTNWRVQRIAYTFANAGNNESVTIPLAVNIASTFIHVTTTYADASAGPSEAGFTAFIDSTTSLEVFTPNTTTGVKNLVIWVIEDLSGGIVVDQISGTLPAATSSSVDAILDVGDTANAMISGACGYAASLNPQGPGRWSYTPDLTATNQVTVSRGNTTELLTYRYQVVRLKTGGNAITGDISYPVSIEAGMVYAQAGANNYSIDSDLTLTINIEAASMIYAQAGANSYAITGDIGYSMGMAAGMVYAQAVAPVLSAPTASALGATSSIGTVNTDINTGPISWVESSRINQPTPTQIKAGQDDLGVTVPSNNAIVSVSGLQSNLITSGLTASTTYFRHYVHNNGLDSNIVTTASYATGAAGSGSANIAARQSGIIF
;
A
#
# COMPACT_ATOMS: atom_id res chain seq x y z
N MET A 1 2.24 -18.99 6.57
CA MET A 1 2.32 -18.10 7.75
C MET A 1 0.88 -17.98 8.23
N VAL A 2 0.60 -18.19 9.52
CA VAL A 2 -0.77 -18.03 10.04
C VAL A 2 -1.07 -16.53 10.02
N ASP A 3 -2.24 -16.13 9.52
CA ASP A 3 -2.64 -14.73 9.50
C ASP A 3 -2.69 -14.21 10.94
N LEU A 4 -2.13 -13.01 11.17
CA LEU A 4 -2.18 -12.34 12.48
C LEU A 4 -3.63 -12.22 12.97
N VAL A 5 -4.53 -11.94 12.03
CA VAL A 5 -5.90 -11.60 12.35
C VAL A 5 -6.85 -12.44 11.51
N GLN A 6 -7.72 -13.18 12.19
CA GLN A 6 -8.81 -13.92 11.57
C GLN A 6 -10.12 -13.30 11.97
N ARG A 7 -11.08 -13.20 11.04
CA ARG A 7 -12.36 -12.57 11.31
C ARG A 7 -13.48 -13.23 10.53
N ASN A 8 -14.68 -13.16 11.07
CA ASN A 8 -15.89 -13.58 10.37
C ASN A 8 -17.11 -12.92 11.00
N THR A 9 -18.28 -13.17 10.42
CA THR A 9 -19.57 -12.85 11.03
C THR A 9 -20.35 -14.13 11.28
N SER A 10 -20.78 -14.33 12.52
CA SER A 10 -21.64 -15.44 12.91
C SER A 10 -23.03 -14.92 13.28
N THR A 11 -24.08 -15.62 12.88
CA THR A 11 -25.46 -15.22 13.19
C THR A 11 -26.00 -16.05 14.35
N ILE A 12 -26.40 -15.39 15.44
CA ILE A 12 -27.23 -16.02 16.46
C ILE A 12 -28.66 -16.02 15.93
N LEU A 13 -29.17 -17.20 15.57
CA LEU A 13 -30.50 -17.35 14.96
C LEU A 13 -31.63 -16.99 15.96
N SER A 14 -32.74 -16.50 15.43
CA SER A 14 -33.98 -16.34 16.18
C SER A 14 -34.39 -17.69 16.80
N GLY A 15 -34.84 -17.65 18.06
CA GLY A 15 -35.11 -18.83 18.87
C GLY A 15 -33.88 -19.46 19.52
N THR A 16 -32.64 -19.04 19.19
CA THR A 16 -31.42 -19.48 19.87
C THR A 16 -30.71 -18.35 20.63
N SER A 17 -30.16 -18.71 21.80
CA SER A 17 -29.39 -17.78 22.64
C SER A 17 -27.89 -17.85 22.38
N THR A 18 -27.41 -18.80 21.56
CA THR A 18 -26.00 -19.04 21.35
C THR A 18 -25.67 -19.36 19.89
N VAL A 19 -24.43 -19.09 19.51
CA VAL A 19 -23.75 -19.65 18.33
C VAL A 19 -22.37 -20.11 18.75
N VAL A 20 -21.98 -21.32 18.34
CA VAL A 20 -20.64 -21.88 18.59
C VAL A 20 -19.80 -21.63 17.34
N VAL A 21 -18.64 -21.02 17.53
CA VAL A 21 -17.66 -20.74 16.48
C VAL A 21 -16.49 -21.70 16.69
N THR A 22 -16.16 -22.51 15.67
CA THR A 22 -15.31 -23.69 15.81
C THR A 22 -14.07 -23.62 14.92
N ALA A 23 -12.91 -23.93 15.49
CA ALA A 23 -11.65 -24.05 14.77
C ALA A 23 -11.71 -25.19 13.73
N GLY A 24 -11.11 -24.97 12.56
CA GLY A 24 -11.19 -25.85 11.39
C GLY A 24 -12.49 -25.75 10.59
N VAL A 25 -13.49 -25.00 11.09
CA VAL A 25 -14.76 -24.74 10.38
C VAL A 25 -14.90 -23.25 10.10
N ASP A 26 -14.93 -22.44 11.15
CA ASP A 26 -15.19 -21.00 11.07
C ASP A 26 -13.90 -20.16 11.02
N TYR A 27 -12.81 -20.71 11.56
CA TYR A 27 -11.47 -20.13 11.57
C TYR A 27 -10.38 -21.21 11.66
N VAL A 28 -9.13 -20.87 11.39
CA VAL A 28 -7.96 -21.73 11.59
C VAL A 28 -7.51 -21.65 13.05
N ALA A 29 -7.32 -22.79 13.73
CA ALA A 29 -6.88 -22.80 15.12
C ALA A 29 -5.65 -21.89 15.34
N PRO A 30 -5.76 -20.83 16.16
CA PRO A 30 -4.69 -19.90 16.40
C PRO A 30 -3.73 -20.43 17.47
N SER A 31 -2.70 -19.67 17.80
CA SER A 31 -1.83 -20.02 18.93
C SER A 31 -2.55 -19.91 20.28
N ALA A 32 -2.04 -20.59 21.31
CA ALA A 32 -2.61 -20.55 22.66
C ALA A 32 -2.56 -19.16 23.33
N ASN A 33 -1.77 -18.23 22.79
CA ASN A 33 -1.63 -16.87 23.30
C ASN A 33 -2.53 -15.87 22.55
N SER A 34 -3.40 -16.36 21.68
CA SER A 34 -4.30 -15.52 20.90
C SER A 34 -5.49 -15.09 21.74
N ASP A 35 -6.23 -14.08 21.29
CA ASP A 35 -7.47 -13.67 21.93
C ASP A 35 -8.58 -13.45 20.90
N VAL A 36 -9.82 -13.42 21.37
CA VAL A 36 -11.01 -13.15 20.55
C VAL A 36 -11.73 -11.94 21.08
N ARG A 37 -12.29 -11.16 20.17
CA ARG A 37 -13.16 -10.03 20.48
C ARG A 37 -14.32 -9.88 19.52
N LEU A 38 -15.37 -9.19 19.97
CA LEU A 38 -16.52 -8.86 19.14
C LEU A 38 -16.35 -7.44 18.57
N ILE A 39 -16.41 -7.29 17.25
CA ILE A 39 -16.25 -5.99 16.60
C ILE A 39 -17.58 -5.25 16.61
N GLY A 40 -17.55 -3.97 17.03
CA GLY A 40 -18.73 -3.10 17.01
C GLY A 40 -19.74 -3.34 18.13
N ASN A 41 -19.39 -4.08 19.19
CA ASN A 41 -20.27 -4.34 20.34
C ASN A 41 -19.89 -3.55 21.60
N LEU A 42 -18.95 -2.61 21.50
CA LEU A 42 -18.65 -1.64 22.57
C LEU A 42 -19.80 -0.62 22.64
N ALA A 43 -20.84 -0.96 23.41
CA ALA A 43 -21.96 -0.08 23.79
C ALA A 43 -23.01 0.28 22.70
N GLY A 44 -23.01 -0.37 21.54
CA GLY A 44 -24.07 -0.18 20.54
C GLY A 44 -23.99 -1.24 19.46
N SER A 45 -24.76 -2.33 19.60
CA SER A 45 -24.82 -3.46 18.67
C SER A 45 -25.28 -3.03 17.27
N ARG A 46 -24.71 -3.64 16.21
CA ARG A 46 -25.26 -3.57 14.83
C ARG A 46 -26.77 -3.78 14.90
N GLY A 47 -27.50 -2.73 14.58
CA GLY A 47 -28.94 -2.81 14.42
C GLY A 47 -29.31 -3.65 13.21
N GLN A 48 -30.44 -4.33 13.32
CA GLN A 48 -31.09 -5.22 12.36
C GLN A 48 -30.97 -4.78 10.88
N VAL A 49 -30.78 -5.75 9.99
CA VAL A 49 -30.95 -5.55 8.54
C VAL A 49 -32.46 -5.61 8.24
N GLY A 50 -33.07 -4.45 7.96
CA GLY A 50 -34.33 -4.38 7.21
C GLY A 50 -35.66 -4.43 7.99
N ASP A 51 -35.90 -3.53 8.96
CA ASP A 51 -37.28 -3.11 9.27
C ASP A 51 -37.33 -1.71 9.91
N SER A 52 -38.45 -1.03 9.69
CA SER A 52 -38.95 0.16 10.38
C SER A 52 -39.14 0.01 11.91
N GLN A 53 -38.64 -1.08 12.50
CA GLN A 53 -38.80 -1.47 13.91
C GLN A 53 -37.59 -1.13 14.80
N PHE A 54 -36.74 -0.20 14.39
CA PHE A 54 -35.79 0.49 15.30
C PHE A 54 -36.46 1.25 16.46
N ASN A 55 -37.80 1.20 16.56
CA ASN A 55 -38.61 1.89 17.54
C ASN A 55 -39.01 1.01 18.76
N THR A 56 -38.61 -0.25 18.82
CA THR A 56 -38.87 -1.14 19.97
C THR A 56 -37.60 -1.52 20.74
N ALA A 57 -36.78 -0.53 21.08
CA ALA A 57 -35.69 -0.57 22.08
C ALA A 57 -34.57 -1.62 21.86
N PRO A 58 -33.32 -1.33 22.30
CA PRO A 58 -32.22 -2.30 22.36
C PRO A 58 -32.47 -3.30 23.52
N ARG A 59 -33.67 -3.86 23.59
CA ARG A 59 -34.02 -4.88 24.57
C ARG A 59 -33.12 -6.09 24.28
N THR A 60 -32.42 -6.54 25.32
CA THR A 60 -31.92 -7.92 25.49
C THR A 60 -30.88 -8.52 24.50
N THR A 61 -30.25 -7.75 23.61
CA THR A 61 -29.55 -8.31 22.41
C THR A 61 -28.04 -8.11 22.32
N GLN A 62 -27.35 -7.51 23.29
CA GLN A 62 -25.88 -7.42 23.20
C GLN A 62 -25.25 -8.80 23.42
N PRO A 63 -24.50 -9.34 22.44
CA PRO A 63 -23.85 -10.62 22.57
C PRO A 63 -22.60 -10.50 23.44
N TRP A 64 -22.24 -11.57 24.13
CA TRP A 64 -20.98 -11.72 24.86
C TRP A 64 -20.33 -13.06 24.55
N ILE A 65 -19.04 -13.20 24.86
CA ILE A 65 -18.33 -14.47 24.72
C ILE A 65 -18.47 -15.22 26.03
N ALA A 66 -19.02 -16.44 25.99
CA ALA A 66 -19.23 -17.26 27.18
C ALA A 66 -17.91 -17.69 27.83
N ASP A 67 -17.92 -17.91 29.15
CA ASP A 67 -16.75 -18.36 29.91
C ASP A 67 -16.12 -19.66 29.43
N GLY A 68 -14.83 -19.82 29.73
CA GLY A 68 -14.12 -21.09 29.59
C GLY A 68 -13.92 -21.52 28.14
N TYR A 69 -13.87 -20.56 27.22
CA TYR A 69 -13.59 -20.87 25.82
C TYR A 69 -12.11 -21.21 25.63
N ASP A 70 -11.85 -22.08 24.66
CA ASP A 70 -10.51 -22.39 24.18
C ASP A 70 -10.52 -22.09 22.69
N ILE A 71 -10.03 -20.91 22.30
CA ILE A 71 -10.00 -20.52 20.89
C ILE A 71 -9.16 -21.47 20.03
N THR A 72 -8.31 -22.34 20.58
CA THR A 72 -7.65 -23.37 19.77
C THR A 72 -8.63 -24.45 19.28
N VAL A 73 -9.82 -24.53 19.88
CA VAL A 73 -10.90 -25.47 19.58
C VAL A 73 -12.21 -24.75 19.17
N SER A 74 -12.79 -23.95 20.06
CA SER A 74 -14.03 -23.20 19.82
C SER A 74 -14.30 -22.13 20.89
N PHE A 75 -15.16 -21.17 20.55
CA PHE A 75 -15.76 -20.25 21.50
C PHE A 75 -17.25 -20.10 21.24
N THR A 76 -18.01 -19.72 22.27
CA THR A 76 -19.47 -19.55 22.16
C THR A 76 -19.85 -18.10 22.35
N ILE A 77 -20.53 -17.53 21.36
CA ILE A 77 -21.15 -16.21 21.48
C ILE A 77 -22.57 -16.41 21.99
N THR A 78 -22.92 -15.73 23.08
CA THR A 78 -24.21 -15.85 23.78
C THR A 78 -24.94 -14.51 23.82
N ARG A 79 -26.27 -14.52 23.87
CA ARG A 79 -27.12 -13.35 24.14
C ARG A 79 -28.26 -13.71 25.09
N ALA A 80 -28.85 -12.70 25.72
CA ALA A 80 -29.86 -12.89 26.76
C ALA A 80 -31.24 -13.26 26.20
N ALA A 81 -31.72 -12.62 25.13
CA ALA A 81 -32.98 -12.97 24.49
C ALA A 81 -32.83 -13.33 23.00
N PRO A 82 -33.45 -14.43 22.55
CA PRO A 82 -33.29 -14.94 21.21
C PRO A 82 -34.36 -14.44 20.23
N ASP A 83 -34.75 -13.16 20.29
CA ASP A 83 -36.00 -12.74 19.65
C ASP A 83 -35.89 -12.63 18.11
N GLN A 84 -34.70 -12.37 17.56
CA GLN A 84 -34.46 -12.15 16.12
C GLN A 84 -33.10 -12.69 15.69
N ASP A 85 -32.82 -12.83 14.40
CA ASP A 85 -31.45 -13.12 13.95
C ASP A 85 -30.52 -11.95 14.31
N LEU A 86 -29.35 -12.26 14.89
CA LEU A 86 -28.34 -11.26 15.25
C LEU A 86 -26.99 -11.62 14.63
N PRO A 87 -26.57 -10.93 13.56
CA PRO A 87 -25.21 -11.06 13.04
C PRO A 87 -24.22 -10.42 14.02
N VAL A 88 -23.18 -11.17 14.38
CA VAL A 88 -22.11 -10.76 15.28
C VAL A 88 -20.77 -10.92 14.55
N SER A 89 -20.13 -9.80 14.27
CA SER A 89 -18.78 -9.79 13.72
C SER A 89 -17.78 -9.99 14.86
N TRP A 90 -16.80 -10.86 14.62
CA TRP A 90 -15.76 -11.19 15.59
C TRP A 90 -14.39 -11.23 14.93
N GLU A 91 -13.37 -11.08 15.76
CA GLU A 91 -11.97 -11.09 15.36
C GLU A 91 -11.15 -11.90 16.36
N ILE A 92 -10.25 -12.73 15.85
CA ILE A 92 -9.22 -13.44 16.59
C ILE A 92 -7.88 -12.78 16.25
N ILE A 93 -7.12 -12.42 17.28
CA ILE A 93 -5.80 -11.81 17.14
C ILE A 93 -4.77 -12.81 17.65
N ASP A 94 -3.84 -13.24 16.79
CA ASP A 94 -2.73 -14.11 17.15
C ASP A 94 -1.54 -13.29 17.66
N ASN A 95 -1.44 -13.18 18.98
CA ASN A 95 -0.43 -12.36 19.63
C ASN A 95 1.02 -12.88 19.46
N ASN A 96 1.22 -14.09 18.93
CA ASN A 96 2.57 -14.63 18.67
C ASN A 96 3.20 -14.10 17.39
N SER A 97 2.43 -13.40 16.54
CA SER A 97 2.91 -12.86 15.27
C SER A 97 3.46 -11.43 15.39
N MET A 98 3.65 -10.94 16.62
CA MET A 98 4.21 -9.60 16.88
C MET A 98 5.72 -9.52 16.49
N PRO A 99 6.22 -8.31 16.17
CA PRO A 99 7.65 -8.10 15.86
C PRO A 99 8.58 -8.63 16.96
N ALA A 100 9.79 -9.07 16.61
CA ALA A 100 10.74 -9.59 17.60
C ALA A 100 10.99 -8.59 18.74
N GLY A 101 10.85 -9.05 19.99
CA GLY A 101 10.98 -8.21 21.20
C GLY A 101 9.70 -7.50 21.62
N ASN A 102 8.62 -7.60 20.82
CA ASN A 102 7.25 -7.31 21.21
C ASN A 102 6.51 -8.63 21.45
N GLU A 103 5.99 -8.82 22.65
CA GLU A 103 5.10 -9.94 22.95
C GLU A 103 3.85 -9.36 23.63
N VAL A 104 2.68 -9.85 23.24
CA VAL A 104 1.43 -9.56 23.95
C VAL A 104 0.99 -10.87 24.55
N VAL A 105 0.86 -10.94 25.88
CA VAL A 105 0.49 -12.17 26.57
C VAL A 105 -0.94 -12.06 27.07
N LEU A 106 -1.81 -12.98 26.64
CA LEU A 106 -3.14 -13.11 27.22
C LEU A 106 -3.04 -13.77 28.60
N ARG A 107 -3.31 -12.99 29.65
CA ARG A 107 -3.22 -13.45 31.06
C ARG A 107 -4.52 -14.05 31.57
N ASP A 108 -5.65 -13.48 31.14
CA ASP A 108 -6.98 -13.98 31.45
C ASP A 108 -7.95 -13.56 30.34
N ALA A 109 -8.94 -14.42 30.13
CA ALA A 109 -10.06 -14.21 29.25
C ALA A 109 -11.28 -14.83 29.93
N SER A 110 -12.11 -13.98 30.52
CA SER A 110 -13.17 -14.41 31.43
C SER A 110 -14.39 -13.50 31.30
N THR A 111 -15.49 -13.93 31.91
CA THR A 111 -16.71 -13.15 32.08
C THR A 111 -16.98 -12.85 33.53
N LEU A 112 -17.56 -11.68 33.78
CA LEU A 112 -18.07 -11.28 35.08
C LEU A 112 -19.55 -11.00 34.95
N ARG A 113 -20.30 -11.37 35.99
CA ARG A 113 -21.74 -11.14 36.06
C ARG A 113 -22.09 -10.35 37.32
N PRO A 114 -22.00 -9.02 37.29
CA PRO A 114 -22.54 -8.19 38.37
C PRO A 114 -24.04 -8.42 38.50
N LEU A 115 -24.47 -8.83 39.69
CA LEU A 115 -25.88 -8.96 40.02
C LEU A 115 -26.53 -7.59 40.13
N ALA A 116 -27.86 -7.53 39.98
CA ALA A 116 -28.72 -6.35 40.13
C ALA A 116 -28.15 -5.23 41.02
N THR A 117 -27.87 -5.45 42.30
CA THR A 117 -27.44 -4.39 43.23
C THR A 117 -25.92 -4.17 43.33
N THR A 118 -25.12 -4.97 42.63
CA THR A 118 -23.66 -4.99 42.75
C THR A 118 -23.00 -4.00 41.79
N SER A 119 -22.40 -2.93 42.32
CA SER A 119 -21.71 -1.91 41.51
C SER A 119 -20.31 -2.30 41.04
N SER A 120 -19.70 -3.29 41.69
CA SER A 120 -18.37 -3.78 41.36
C SER A 120 -18.27 -5.27 41.59
N ILE A 121 -17.62 -5.99 40.68
CA ILE A 121 -17.34 -7.41 40.81
C ILE A 121 -15.88 -7.68 40.43
N ASN A 122 -15.25 -8.61 41.15
CA ASN A 122 -13.88 -9.02 40.89
C ASN A 122 -13.86 -10.35 40.13
N SER A 123 -12.87 -10.51 39.25
CA SER A 123 -12.54 -11.80 38.65
C SER A 123 -11.94 -12.77 39.66
N ALA A 124 -11.71 -14.00 39.21
CA ALA A 124 -10.74 -14.87 39.86
C ALA A 124 -9.33 -14.23 39.83
N VAL A 125 -8.41 -14.77 40.62
CA VAL A 125 -7.00 -14.35 40.60
C VAL A 125 -6.41 -14.62 39.22
N VAL A 126 -5.90 -13.57 38.58
CA VAL A 126 -5.17 -13.62 37.32
C VAL A 126 -3.70 -13.86 37.62
N SER A 127 -3.22 -15.04 37.27
CA SER A 127 -1.83 -15.44 37.50
C SER A 127 -0.89 -14.98 36.39
N GLY A 128 0.40 -14.87 36.71
CA GLY A 128 1.46 -14.67 35.71
C GLY A 128 1.69 -13.24 35.23
N VAL A 129 0.94 -12.25 35.73
CA VAL A 129 1.20 -10.82 35.46
C VAL A 129 2.58 -10.45 36.01
N VAL A 130 3.48 -9.97 35.15
CA VAL A 130 4.85 -9.62 35.51
C VAL A 130 4.95 -8.16 35.93
N ASN A 131 4.33 -7.27 35.17
CA ASN A 131 4.27 -5.84 35.40
C ASN A 131 2.84 -5.30 35.18
N ALA A 132 2.20 -4.89 36.28
CA ALA A 132 0.86 -4.31 36.24
C ALA A 132 0.76 -3.01 35.43
N ALA A 133 1.88 -2.30 35.19
CA ALA A 133 1.89 -1.09 34.37
C ALA A 133 1.72 -1.40 32.87
N ASP A 134 2.09 -2.62 32.45
CA ASP A 134 2.00 -3.08 31.06
C ASP A 134 0.73 -3.91 30.80
N LEU A 135 -0.13 -4.06 31.82
CA LEU A 135 -1.38 -4.79 31.75
C LEU A 135 -2.51 -3.89 31.26
N MET A 136 -2.99 -4.15 30.06
CA MET A 136 -4.19 -3.56 29.47
C MET A 136 -5.41 -4.45 29.76
N LEU A 137 -6.52 -3.82 30.14
CA LEU A 137 -7.80 -4.48 30.32
C LEU A 137 -8.76 -4.07 29.19
N GLU A 138 -9.14 -5.04 28.38
CA GLU A 138 -10.05 -4.87 27.24
C GLU A 138 -11.45 -5.36 27.61
N VAL A 139 -12.46 -4.51 27.39
CA VAL A 139 -13.85 -4.97 27.39
C VAL A 139 -14.15 -5.55 26.01
N VAL A 140 -14.28 -6.86 25.95
CA VAL A 140 -14.55 -7.58 24.70
C VAL A 140 -16.01 -7.48 24.31
N ALA A 141 -16.88 -7.59 25.30
CA ALA A 141 -18.32 -7.54 25.14
C ALA A 141 -18.97 -7.20 26.47
N GLN A 142 -20.14 -6.58 26.40
CA GLN A 142 -20.95 -6.30 27.58
C GLN A 142 -22.43 -6.39 27.23
N SER A 143 -23.26 -6.78 28.19
CA SER A 143 -24.70 -6.92 28.02
C SER A 143 -25.43 -6.47 29.29
N SER A 144 -26.68 -6.02 29.10
CA SER A 144 -27.61 -5.72 30.18
C SER A 144 -28.85 -6.61 30.07
N TYR A 145 -29.27 -7.25 31.16
CA TYR A 145 -30.45 -8.13 31.20
C TYR A 145 -31.80 -7.39 31.33
N VAL A 146 -31.87 -6.10 30.95
CA VAL A 146 -33.12 -5.34 31.03
C VAL A 146 -34.08 -5.67 29.89
N ASN A 147 -35.34 -5.82 30.29
CA ASN A 147 -36.50 -5.71 29.42
C ASN A 147 -37.10 -4.29 29.43
N ASP A 148 -36.49 -3.28 30.04
CA ASP A 148 -36.90 -1.88 29.89
C ASP A 148 -35.87 -1.05 29.10
N SER A 149 -36.32 0.05 28.52
CA SER A 149 -35.54 0.85 27.56
C SER A 149 -34.49 1.77 28.20
N PHE A 150 -34.34 1.77 29.53
CA PHE A 150 -33.59 2.82 30.24
C PHE A 150 -32.34 2.33 30.98
N ALA A 151 -32.18 1.04 31.29
CA ALA A 151 -30.99 0.57 32.03
C ALA A 151 -29.76 0.24 31.15
N TRP A 152 -29.61 0.85 29.97
CA TRP A 152 -28.42 0.64 29.12
C TRP A 152 -27.12 1.06 29.81
N ALA A 153 -27.15 2.16 30.58
CA ALA A 153 -26.02 2.67 31.36
C ALA A 153 -25.54 1.65 32.42
N ALA A 154 -26.44 0.78 32.88
CA ALA A 154 -26.11 -0.30 33.81
C ALA A 154 -25.35 -1.45 33.16
N GLY A 155 -25.40 -1.59 31.83
CA GLY A 155 -24.60 -2.54 31.07
C GLY A 155 -23.17 -2.06 30.79
N LEU A 156 -22.86 -0.79 31.06
CA LEU A 156 -21.54 -0.21 30.79
C LEU A 156 -20.59 -0.35 31.96
N HIS A 157 -19.40 -0.88 31.67
CA HIS A 157 -18.38 -1.18 32.66
C HIS A 157 -17.04 -0.56 32.31
N ASN A 158 -16.32 -0.14 33.35
CA ASN A 158 -14.90 0.16 33.28
C ASN A 158 -14.15 -0.92 34.05
N LEU A 159 -12.98 -1.29 33.53
CA LEU A 159 -12.11 -2.26 34.15
C LEU A 159 -10.95 -1.56 34.87
N SER A 160 -10.52 -2.17 35.96
CA SER A 160 -9.33 -1.76 36.73
C SER A 160 -8.61 -2.99 37.24
N TRP A 161 -7.29 -2.89 37.35
CA TRP A 161 -6.45 -3.93 37.91
C TRP A 161 -6.21 -3.64 39.39
N ASP A 162 -6.41 -4.65 40.23
CA ASP A 162 -6.03 -4.60 41.64
C ASP A 162 -4.74 -5.40 41.82
N SER A 163 -3.61 -4.70 41.91
CA SER A 163 -2.30 -5.33 42.05
C SER A 163 -2.10 -6.02 43.40
N ALA A 164 -2.87 -5.68 44.44
CA ALA A 164 -2.72 -6.30 45.75
C ALA A 164 -3.33 -7.70 45.78
N ASN A 165 -4.44 -7.88 45.07
CA ASN A 165 -5.17 -9.16 45.02
C ASN A 165 -4.96 -9.92 43.70
N SER A 166 -4.35 -9.27 42.71
CA SER A 166 -4.15 -9.80 41.35
C SER A 166 -5.46 -10.22 40.67
N TRP A 167 -6.48 -9.37 40.72
CA TRP A 167 -7.73 -9.58 39.99
C TRP A 167 -8.10 -8.37 39.14
N VAL A 168 -9.01 -8.58 38.19
CA VAL A 168 -9.68 -7.54 37.43
C VAL A 168 -10.97 -7.16 38.16
N THR A 169 -11.16 -5.88 38.42
CA THR A 169 -12.41 -5.33 38.96
C THR A 169 -13.18 -4.64 37.86
N ALA A 170 -14.37 -5.15 37.55
CA ALA A 170 -15.34 -4.46 36.72
C ALA A 170 -16.22 -3.57 37.60
N THR A 171 -16.30 -2.29 37.27
CA THR A 171 -17.17 -1.31 37.94
C THR A 171 -18.18 -0.76 36.93
N ARG A 172 -19.47 -0.86 37.25
CA ARG A 172 -20.52 -0.28 36.42
C ARG A 172 -20.70 1.20 36.75
N GLY A 173 -21.09 1.99 35.75
CA GLY A 173 -21.35 3.42 35.95
C GLY A 173 -22.56 3.70 36.84
N LEU A 174 -23.62 2.88 36.73
CA LEU A 174 -24.90 3.09 37.39
C LEU A 174 -25.37 1.84 38.13
N ALA A 175 -25.80 2.01 39.38
CA ALA A 175 -26.47 0.94 40.12
C ALA A 175 -27.84 0.63 39.51
N SER A 176 -28.16 -0.66 39.33
CA SER A 176 -29.37 -1.10 38.63
C SER A 176 -30.18 -2.10 39.45
N THR A 177 -31.30 -2.55 38.90
CA THR A 177 -32.08 -3.69 39.40
C THR A 177 -31.90 -4.93 38.53
N VAL A 178 -31.06 -4.86 37.50
CA VAL A 178 -30.80 -5.97 36.58
C VAL A 178 -29.36 -6.42 36.60
N ASP A 179 -29.20 -7.70 36.31
CA ASP A 179 -27.90 -8.29 36.07
C ASP A 179 -27.30 -7.72 34.79
N SER A 180 -25.99 -7.75 34.72
CA SER A 180 -25.23 -7.47 33.51
C SER A 180 -24.19 -8.56 33.33
N GLN A 181 -23.69 -8.71 32.12
CA GLN A 181 -22.57 -9.59 31.85
C GLN A 181 -21.51 -8.83 31.06
N ILE A 182 -20.25 -9.09 31.38
CA ILE A 182 -19.10 -8.51 30.70
C ILE A 182 -18.12 -9.63 30.39
N SER A 183 -17.66 -9.70 29.14
CA SER A 183 -16.48 -10.48 28.75
C SER A 183 -15.30 -9.54 28.65
N PHE A 184 -14.15 -9.94 29.18
CA PHE A 184 -12.93 -9.14 29.14
C PHE A 184 -11.70 -9.97 28.81
N ASN A 185 -10.68 -9.29 28.28
CA ASN A 185 -9.33 -9.83 28.14
C ASN A 185 -8.37 -9.01 29.02
N ALA A 186 -7.50 -9.69 29.76
CA ALA A 186 -6.37 -9.09 30.46
C ALA A 186 -5.10 -9.36 29.64
N LYS A 187 -4.60 -8.35 28.92
CA LYS A 187 -3.48 -8.45 27.99
C LYS A 187 -2.27 -7.74 28.57
N GLU A 188 -1.16 -8.46 28.75
CA GLU A 188 0.09 -7.86 29.19
C GLU A 188 1.01 -7.64 27.99
N TYR A 189 1.45 -6.40 27.78
CA TYR A 189 2.37 -6.04 26.72
C TYR A 189 3.81 -6.23 27.22
N THR A 190 4.36 -7.42 27.03
CA THR A 190 5.69 -7.80 27.52
C THR A 190 6.80 -7.47 26.52
N GLY A 191 7.99 -7.20 27.04
CA GLY A 191 9.15 -6.81 26.25
C GLY A 191 9.63 -5.40 26.57
N THR A 192 10.63 -4.93 25.83
CA THR A 192 11.21 -3.58 26.02
C THR A 192 10.70 -2.56 25.01
N ASN A 193 9.90 -3.03 24.06
CA ASN A 193 9.45 -2.27 22.91
C ASN A 193 7.99 -1.82 23.05
N TRP A 194 7.33 -2.07 24.18
CA TRP A 194 5.99 -1.55 24.46
C TRP A 194 6.04 -0.43 25.47
N ARG A 195 5.13 0.53 25.30
CA ARG A 195 4.76 1.48 26.32
C ARG A 195 3.24 1.53 26.44
N VAL A 196 2.74 1.17 27.61
CA VAL A 196 1.31 1.20 27.93
C VAL A 196 1.04 2.32 28.93
N GLN A 197 0.01 3.11 28.68
CA GLN A 197 -0.45 4.15 29.58
C GLN A 197 -1.95 4.04 29.78
N ARG A 198 -2.41 4.11 31.03
CA ARG A 198 -3.83 4.16 31.37
C ARG A 198 -4.22 5.58 31.75
N ILE A 199 -5.22 6.12 31.08
CA ILE A 199 -5.77 7.44 31.35
C ILE A 199 -7.24 7.27 31.74
N ALA A 200 -7.57 7.61 32.98
CA ALA A 200 -8.96 7.73 33.42
C ALA A 200 -9.40 9.18 33.22
N TYR A 201 -10.55 9.38 32.61
CA TYR A 201 -11.02 10.71 32.25
C TYR A 201 -12.51 10.87 32.48
N THR A 202 -12.94 12.00 33.05
CA THR A 202 -14.34 12.37 33.22
C THR A 202 -14.59 13.62 32.39
N PHE A 203 -15.59 13.58 31.52
CA PHE A 203 -15.94 14.74 30.69
C PHE A 203 -16.35 15.93 31.57
N ALA A 204 -15.68 17.06 31.38
CA ALA A 204 -15.98 18.29 32.11
C ALA A 204 -17.00 19.15 31.38
N ASN A 205 -17.04 19.10 30.04
CA ASN A 205 -17.86 19.96 29.20
C ASN A 205 -18.56 19.18 28.08
N ALA A 206 -19.88 19.16 28.19
CA ALA A 206 -20.81 18.79 27.14
C ALA A 206 -20.56 19.55 25.82
N GLY A 207 -20.60 18.86 24.68
CA GLY A 207 -20.65 19.48 23.35
C GLY A 207 -19.39 20.24 22.92
N ASN A 208 -18.27 20.07 23.64
CA ASN A 208 -16.99 20.69 23.30
C ASN A 208 -15.91 19.61 23.14
N ASN A 209 -14.93 19.88 22.28
CA ASN A 209 -13.71 19.08 22.25
C ASN A 209 -12.90 19.40 23.51
N GLU A 210 -12.48 18.38 24.23
CA GLU A 210 -11.64 18.49 25.40
C GLU A 210 -10.28 17.85 25.13
N SER A 211 -9.22 18.50 25.60
CA SER A 211 -7.85 17.98 25.49
C SER A 211 -7.49 17.21 26.76
N VAL A 212 -7.03 15.97 26.59
CA VAL A 212 -6.58 15.11 27.69
C VAL A 212 -5.09 14.89 27.54
N THR A 213 -4.32 15.20 28.59
CA THR A 213 -2.86 15.02 28.55
C THR A 213 -2.47 13.54 28.54
N ILE A 214 -1.57 13.17 27.62
CA ILE A 214 -0.85 11.90 27.64
C ILE A 214 0.41 12.12 28.49
N PRO A 215 0.59 11.42 29.63
CA PRO A 215 1.69 11.68 30.55
C PRO A 215 3.08 11.53 29.93
N LEU A 216 3.26 10.54 29.05
CA LEU A 216 4.50 10.31 28.31
C LEU A 216 4.26 10.55 26.82
N ALA A 217 5.13 11.34 26.20
CA ALA A 217 5.02 11.65 24.78
C ALA A 217 5.13 10.37 23.93
N VAL A 218 4.26 10.26 22.93
CA VAL A 218 4.14 9.08 22.05
C VAL A 218 4.45 9.42 20.59
N ASN A 219 4.87 8.42 19.82
CA ASN A 219 4.88 8.48 18.37
C ASN A 219 3.52 8.08 17.80
N ILE A 220 2.78 9.05 17.27
CA ILE A 220 1.43 8.85 16.74
C ILE A 220 1.37 7.74 15.68
N ALA A 221 2.40 7.60 14.83
CA ALA A 221 2.42 6.62 13.75
C ALA A 221 2.57 5.17 14.23
N SER A 222 2.96 4.95 15.49
CA SER A 222 3.11 3.63 16.12
C SER A 222 2.35 3.53 17.44
N THR A 223 1.35 4.39 17.66
CA THR A 223 0.54 4.41 18.88
C THR A 223 -0.93 4.30 18.55
N PHE A 224 -1.61 3.35 19.20
CA PHE A 224 -3.05 3.19 19.12
C PHE A 224 -3.68 3.30 20.51
N ILE A 225 -5.01 3.45 20.53
CA ILE A 225 -5.79 3.55 21.75
C ILE A 225 -6.85 2.48 21.81
N HIS A 226 -7.16 2.02 23.01
CA HIS A 226 -8.38 1.29 23.32
C HIS A 226 -9.18 2.07 24.35
N VAL A 227 -10.49 2.23 24.13
CA VAL A 227 -11.31 3.11 24.94
C VAL A 227 -12.56 2.39 25.41
N THR A 228 -12.82 2.47 26.71
CA THR A 228 -14.07 2.02 27.32
C THR A 228 -14.76 3.22 27.97
N THR A 229 -16.08 3.15 28.09
CA THR A 229 -16.88 4.19 28.73
C THR A 229 -17.81 3.59 29.78
N THR A 230 -18.05 4.35 30.85
CA THR A 230 -19.16 4.15 31.78
C THR A 230 -20.04 5.39 31.84
N TYR A 231 -21.26 5.19 32.32
CA TYR A 231 -22.26 6.23 32.42
C TYR A 231 -22.96 6.14 33.77
N ALA A 232 -22.93 7.22 34.55
CA ALA A 232 -23.39 7.23 35.94
C ALA A 232 -24.81 7.78 36.19
N ASP A 233 -25.55 8.18 35.15
CA ASP A 233 -26.90 8.74 35.27
C ASP A 233 -27.92 7.86 34.54
N ALA A 234 -28.98 7.49 35.25
CA ALA A 234 -30.08 6.68 34.72
C ALA A 234 -31.00 7.46 33.76
N SER A 235 -30.95 8.79 33.81
CA SER A 235 -31.88 9.67 33.10
C SER A 235 -31.43 10.05 31.70
N ALA A 236 -30.17 9.80 31.35
CA ALA A 236 -29.69 10.02 30.00
C ALA A 236 -30.07 8.85 29.10
N GLY A 237 -30.66 9.16 27.96
CA GLY A 237 -30.97 8.17 26.95
C GLY A 237 -29.71 7.58 26.31
N PRO A 238 -29.88 6.53 25.49
CA PRO A 238 -28.81 6.03 24.63
C PRO A 238 -28.29 7.10 23.67
N SER A 239 -29.15 8.09 23.33
CA SER A 239 -28.83 9.29 22.53
C SER A 239 -27.71 10.17 23.11
N GLU A 240 -27.36 9.92 24.35
CA GLU A 240 -26.40 10.71 25.07
C GLU A 240 -25.14 9.91 25.32
N ALA A 241 -25.02 8.65 24.86
CA ALA A 241 -23.97 7.70 25.25
C ALA A 241 -22.66 7.79 24.46
N GLY A 242 -22.72 8.16 23.18
CA GLY A 242 -21.53 8.14 22.32
C GLY A 242 -20.52 9.24 22.64
N PHE A 243 -19.33 9.02 22.14
CA PHE A 243 -18.16 9.88 22.34
C PHE A 243 -17.19 9.63 21.19
N THR A 244 -16.23 10.53 21.01
CA THR A 244 -15.03 10.26 20.23
C THR A 244 -13.80 10.47 21.09
N ALA A 245 -12.74 9.73 20.80
CA ALA A 245 -11.43 9.83 21.42
C ALA A 245 -10.38 9.57 20.34
N PHE A 246 -9.28 10.33 20.35
CA PHE A 246 -8.24 10.22 19.34
C PHE A 246 -6.93 10.83 19.80
N ILE A 247 -5.80 10.42 19.23
CA ILE A 247 -4.49 11.03 19.50
C ILE A 247 -4.37 12.28 18.63
N ASP A 248 -4.42 13.45 19.25
CA ASP A 248 -4.37 14.75 18.59
C ASP A 248 -2.94 15.25 18.41
N SER A 249 -2.08 15.01 19.42
CA SER A 249 -0.65 15.29 19.35
C SER A 249 0.15 14.22 20.08
N THR A 250 1.48 14.33 20.06
CA THR A 250 2.37 13.42 20.80
C THR A 250 2.11 13.45 22.31
N THR A 251 1.43 14.46 22.85
CA THR A 251 1.18 14.64 24.28
C THR A 251 -0.29 14.86 24.64
N SER A 252 -1.21 14.76 23.68
CA SER A 252 -2.63 14.99 23.92
C SER A 252 -3.53 14.02 23.16
N LEU A 253 -4.62 13.64 23.81
CA LEU A 253 -5.81 13.09 23.18
C LEU A 253 -6.85 14.21 23.02
N GLU A 254 -7.61 14.17 21.95
CA GLU A 254 -8.85 14.91 21.84
C GLU A 254 -10.02 13.97 22.15
N VAL A 255 -10.86 14.36 23.10
CA VAL A 255 -12.10 13.65 23.42
C VAL A 255 -13.29 14.57 23.23
N PHE A 256 -14.43 14.02 22.81
CA PHE A 256 -15.65 14.78 22.62
C PHE A 256 -16.86 13.93 23.02
N THR A 257 -17.87 14.58 23.60
CA THR A 257 -19.18 13.97 23.79
C THR A 257 -20.29 14.96 23.45
N PRO A 258 -21.35 14.56 22.71
CA PRO A 258 -22.43 15.45 22.34
C PRO A 258 -23.41 15.73 23.50
N ASN A 259 -23.33 14.94 24.58
CA ASN A 259 -24.26 15.01 25.69
C ASN A 259 -24.20 16.37 26.40
N THR A 260 -25.33 16.82 26.95
CA THR A 260 -25.50 18.08 27.71
C THR A 260 -25.24 17.94 29.22
N THR A 261 -25.21 16.74 29.78
CA THR A 261 -24.93 16.51 31.21
C THR A 261 -23.44 16.19 31.47
N THR A 262 -22.75 17.16 32.08
CA THR A 262 -21.33 17.09 32.46
C THR A 262 -21.10 16.24 33.71
N GLY A 263 -19.94 15.60 33.84
CA GLY A 263 -19.54 14.89 35.07
C GLY A 263 -20.12 13.47 35.26
N VAL A 264 -20.86 12.97 34.27
CA VAL A 264 -21.55 11.67 34.36
C VAL A 264 -20.87 10.57 33.53
N LYS A 265 -20.06 10.96 32.55
CA LYS A 265 -19.36 10.03 31.67
C LYS A 265 -17.91 9.88 32.08
N ASN A 266 -17.49 8.63 32.24
CA ASN A 266 -16.09 8.31 32.53
C ASN A 266 -15.52 7.41 31.45
N LEU A 267 -14.40 7.81 30.88
CA LEU A 267 -13.60 7.02 29.97
C LEU A 267 -12.44 6.35 30.71
N VAL A 268 -12.08 5.15 30.26
CA VAL A 268 -10.75 4.60 30.45
C VAL A 268 -10.13 4.45 29.07
N ILE A 269 -9.03 5.17 28.86
CA ILE A 269 -8.28 5.18 27.61
C ILE A 269 -6.95 4.50 27.88
N TRP A 270 -6.70 3.40 27.19
CA TRP A 270 -5.38 2.79 27.12
C TRP A 270 -4.67 3.36 25.90
N VAL A 271 -3.48 3.93 26.08
CA VAL A 271 -2.59 4.40 25.02
C VAL A 271 -1.45 3.40 24.93
N ILE A 272 -1.31 2.75 23.78
CA ILE A 272 -0.40 1.62 23.56
C ILE A 272 0.53 2.00 22.41
N GLU A 273 1.80 2.18 22.71
CA GLU A 273 2.85 2.56 21.76
C GLU A 273 3.83 1.41 21.55
N ASP A 274 4.09 1.10 20.28
CA ASP A 274 5.21 0.26 19.88
C ASP A 274 6.44 1.13 19.60
N LEU A 275 7.46 0.97 20.44
CA LEU A 275 8.74 1.66 20.39
C LEU A 275 9.69 1.07 19.34
N SER A 276 9.45 -0.15 18.86
CA SER A 276 10.25 -0.75 17.78
C SER A 276 9.90 -0.18 16.40
N GLY A 277 8.71 0.44 16.29
CA GLY A 277 8.15 0.88 15.03
C GLY A 277 7.77 -0.29 14.12
N GLY A 278 7.53 -1.48 14.66
CA GLY A 278 7.05 -2.66 13.97
C GLY A 278 5.54 -2.63 13.67
N ILE A 279 4.80 -1.65 14.19
CA ILE A 279 3.42 -1.36 13.78
C ILE A 279 3.31 -0.01 13.05
N VAL A 280 2.27 0.11 12.22
CA VAL A 280 1.78 1.36 11.61
C VAL A 280 0.36 1.57 12.08
N VAL A 281 0.05 2.77 12.55
CA VAL A 281 -1.29 3.14 12.99
C VAL A 281 -1.83 4.24 12.07
N ASP A 282 -2.91 3.91 11.36
CA ASP A 282 -3.69 4.91 10.64
C ASP A 282 -4.83 5.40 11.50
N GLN A 283 -4.90 6.71 11.62
CA GLN A 283 -5.83 7.45 12.43
C GLN A 283 -6.96 7.94 11.52
N ILE A 284 -8.16 7.35 11.63
CA ILE A 284 -9.26 7.58 10.69
C ILE A 284 -10.42 8.27 11.40
N SER A 285 -10.94 9.32 10.77
CA SER A 285 -12.14 10.03 11.21
C SER A 285 -13.01 10.39 10.03
N GLY A 286 -14.30 10.56 10.27
CA GLY A 286 -15.22 10.99 9.23
C GLY A 286 -16.63 11.22 9.75
N THR A 287 -17.49 11.64 8.82
CA THR A 287 -18.92 11.80 9.07
C THR A 287 -19.71 11.02 8.02
N LEU A 288 -20.74 10.28 8.46
CA LEU A 288 -21.72 9.68 7.58
C LEU A 288 -22.99 10.54 7.58
N PRO A 289 -23.38 11.16 6.46
CA PRO A 289 -24.57 11.99 6.38
C PRO A 289 -25.83 11.15 6.66
N ALA A 290 -26.95 11.78 7.02
CA ALA A 290 -28.20 11.05 7.11
C ALA A 290 -28.53 10.40 5.75
N ALA A 291 -28.85 9.10 5.75
CA ALA A 291 -29.24 8.29 4.60
C ALA A 291 -30.60 7.62 4.83
N THR A 292 -31.18 7.06 3.77
CA THR A 292 -32.48 6.38 3.80
C THR A 292 -32.38 4.85 3.95
N SER A 293 -31.17 4.28 3.95
CA SER A 293 -30.92 2.83 4.03
C SER A 293 -29.57 2.54 4.68
N SER A 294 -29.43 1.39 5.35
CA SER A 294 -28.17 0.92 5.94
C SER A 294 -27.11 0.83 4.83
N SER A 295 -26.15 1.74 4.84
CA SER A 295 -25.14 1.87 3.80
C SER A 295 -23.75 1.62 4.36
N VAL A 296 -22.93 0.96 3.54
CA VAL A 296 -21.47 0.94 3.65
C VAL A 296 -21.00 2.25 3.03
N ASP A 297 -20.61 3.21 3.86
CA ASP A 297 -20.43 4.59 3.38
C ASP A 297 -18.96 5.03 3.23
N ALA A 298 -17.99 4.26 3.72
CA ALA A 298 -16.57 4.58 3.56
C ALA A 298 -15.79 3.31 3.27
N ILE A 299 -15.03 3.33 2.18
CA ILE A 299 -14.04 2.32 1.82
C ILE A 299 -12.68 2.99 1.98
N LEU A 300 -11.90 2.56 2.97
CA LEU A 300 -10.50 2.94 3.06
C LEU A 300 -9.64 1.75 2.64
N ASP A 301 -8.75 1.98 1.67
CA ASP A 301 -7.74 1.00 1.30
C ASP A 301 -6.63 0.97 2.37
N VAL A 302 -6.52 -0.14 3.09
CA VAL A 302 -5.51 -0.39 4.14
C VAL A 302 -4.38 -1.31 3.66
N GLY A 303 -4.41 -1.73 2.39
CA GLY A 303 -3.39 -2.54 1.72
C GLY A 303 -3.40 -4.02 2.08
N ASP A 304 -3.30 -4.35 3.37
CA ASP A 304 -3.22 -5.73 3.86
C ASP A 304 -4.07 -5.91 5.12
N THR A 305 -5.25 -6.49 4.95
CA THR A 305 -6.17 -6.76 6.06
C THR A 305 -5.83 -7.99 6.89
N ALA A 306 -4.95 -8.88 6.42
CA ALA A 306 -4.56 -10.09 7.17
C ALA A 306 -3.65 -9.74 8.36
N ASN A 307 -2.94 -8.60 8.25
CA ASN A 307 -2.05 -8.05 9.26
C ASN A 307 -2.57 -6.75 9.88
N ALA A 308 -3.85 -6.44 9.70
CA ALA A 308 -4.50 -5.25 10.23
C ALA A 308 -5.57 -5.61 11.27
N MET A 309 -5.68 -4.81 12.32
CA MET A 309 -6.76 -4.85 13.30
C MET A 309 -7.39 -3.47 13.48
N ILE A 310 -8.66 -3.42 13.88
CA ILE A 310 -9.32 -2.15 14.24
C ILE A 310 -9.13 -1.84 15.72
N SER A 311 -8.79 -0.61 16.08
CA SER A 311 -8.73 -0.16 17.48
C SER A 311 -9.38 1.20 17.66
N GLY A 312 -9.57 1.61 18.91
CA GLY A 312 -10.07 2.95 19.25
C GLY A 312 -11.43 3.31 18.67
N ALA A 313 -12.25 2.32 18.29
CA ALA A 313 -13.50 2.56 17.60
C ALA A 313 -14.51 3.28 18.52
N CYS A 314 -14.74 4.56 18.27
CA CYS A 314 -15.73 5.40 18.96
C CYS A 314 -16.49 6.32 17.98
N GLY A 315 -17.69 6.77 18.35
CA GLY A 315 -18.53 7.59 17.50
C GLY A 315 -19.75 8.15 18.23
N TYR A 316 -20.38 9.16 17.63
CA TYR A 316 -21.62 9.76 18.13
C TYR A 316 -22.52 10.26 17.00
N ALA A 317 -23.83 10.28 17.25
CA ALA A 317 -24.80 10.89 16.36
C ALA A 317 -25.19 12.30 16.84
N ALA A 318 -25.35 13.26 15.92
CA ALA A 318 -25.46 14.69 16.25
C ALA A 318 -26.87 15.18 16.62
N SER A 319 -27.90 14.33 16.68
CA SER A 319 -29.28 14.79 16.90
C SER A 319 -29.65 14.90 18.39
N LEU A 320 -30.25 16.03 18.74
CA LEU A 320 -30.76 16.37 20.07
C LEU A 320 -32.12 15.69 20.38
N ASN A 321 -32.62 14.77 19.54
CA ASN A 321 -33.89 14.12 19.83
C ASN A 321 -33.69 12.93 20.80
N PRO A 322 -34.06 13.04 22.09
CA PRO A 322 -33.62 12.13 23.16
C PRO A 322 -34.31 10.75 23.15
N GLN A 323 -35.21 10.47 22.20
CA GLN A 323 -36.22 9.41 22.36
C GLN A 323 -36.10 8.23 21.39
N GLY A 324 -34.94 8.01 20.78
CA GLY A 324 -34.72 6.89 19.87
C GLY A 324 -33.79 5.80 20.40
N PRO A 325 -34.30 4.70 20.96
CA PRO A 325 -33.47 3.64 21.51
C PRO A 325 -32.98 2.71 20.37
N GLY A 326 -31.86 3.06 19.74
CA GLY A 326 -31.25 2.23 18.66
C GLY A 326 -30.25 2.92 17.73
N ARG A 327 -29.79 4.14 18.04
CA ARG A 327 -29.15 5.02 17.05
C ARG A 327 -27.61 4.97 16.95
N TRP A 328 -26.93 4.09 17.69
CA TRP A 328 -25.50 4.29 18.03
C TRP A 328 -24.54 3.19 17.59
N SER A 329 -25.02 2.12 16.93
CA SER A 329 -24.07 1.21 16.31
C SER A 329 -23.40 1.89 15.15
N TYR A 330 -22.10 2.02 15.27
CA TYR A 330 -21.26 1.96 14.10
C TYR A 330 -20.26 0.82 14.30
N THR A 331 -19.97 0.13 13.21
CA THR A 331 -19.07 -1.01 13.22
C THR A 331 -18.12 -0.82 12.05
N PRO A 332 -16.88 -0.38 12.33
CA PRO A 332 -15.80 -0.49 11.35
C PRO A 332 -15.52 -1.98 11.20
N ASP A 333 -15.50 -2.46 9.96
CA ASP A 333 -15.39 -3.86 9.61
C ASP A 333 -14.43 -4.01 8.43
N LEU A 334 -13.50 -4.94 8.52
CA LEU A 334 -12.52 -5.21 7.48
C LEU A 334 -13.09 -6.30 6.54
N THR A 335 -13.83 -5.89 5.52
CA THR A 335 -14.71 -6.79 4.74
C THR A 335 -14.07 -7.40 3.48
N ALA A 336 -12.94 -6.87 3.02
CA ALA A 336 -12.21 -7.35 1.85
C ALA A 336 -10.69 -7.24 2.08
N THR A 337 -9.88 -7.89 1.23
CA THR A 337 -8.41 -8.07 1.38
C THR A 337 -7.64 -6.81 1.72
N ASN A 338 -8.19 -5.63 1.39
CA ASN A 338 -7.58 -4.34 1.61
C ASN A 338 -8.55 -3.23 2.06
N GLN A 339 -9.79 -3.50 2.50
CA GLN A 339 -10.77 -2.43 2.78
C GLN A 339 -11.37 -2.43 4.18
N VAL A 340 -11.45 -1.25 4.81
CA VAL A 340 -12.34 -1.00 5.94
C VAL A 340 -13.66 -0.46 5.43
N THR A 341 -14.76 -1.05 5.87
CA THR A 341 -16.12 -0.54 5.72
C THR A 341 -16.63 -0.03 7.05
N VAL A 342 -17.38 1.07 7.00
CA VAL A 342 -18.12 1.55 8.17
C VAL A 342 -19.59 1.27 7.94
N SER A 343 -20.16 0.43 8.81
CA SER A 343 -21.59 0.15 8.86
C SER A 343 -22.23 0.88 10.04
N ARG A 344 -23.50 1.26 9.93
CA ARG A 344 -24.26 1.90 11.02
C ARG A 344 -25.67 1.34 11.13
N GLY A 345 -26.20 1.31 12.36
CA GLY A 345 -27.56 0.83 12.63
C GLY A 345 -28.66 1.83 12.26
N ASN A 346 -28.44 3.14 12.48
CA ASN A 346 -29.41 4.19 12.14
C ASN A 346 -28.89 5.08 11.01
N THR A 347 -29.73 5.34 10.04
CA THR A 347 -29.38 6.14 8.86
C THR A 347 -29.97 7.55 8.96
N THR A 348 -30.91 7.82 9.86
CA THR A 348 -31.62 9.11 9.92
C THR A 348 -30.79 10.29 10.44
N GLU A 349 -29.57 10.04 10.94
CA GLU A 349 -28.74 11.05 11.60
C GLU A 349 -27.33 11.10 10.99
N LEU A 350 -26.72 12.28 11.13
CA LEU A 350 -25.28 12.44 10.90
C LEU A 350 -24.53 11.68 12.00
N LEU A 351 -23.73 10.70 11.61
CA LEU A 351 -22.81 9.97 12.50
C LEU A 351 -21.41 10.54 12.33
N THR A 352 -20.78 10.95 13.42
CA THR A 352 -19.33 11.23 13.46
C THR A 352 -18.64 10.03 14.05
N TYR A 353 -17.59 9.53 13.40
CA TYR A 353 -16.86 8.33 13.84
C TYR A 353 -15.36 8.57 13.85
N ARG A 354 -14.66 7.83 14.72
CA ARG A 354 -13.21 7.72 14.78
C ARG A 354 -12.81 6.29 15.09
N TYR A 355 -11.83 5.77 14.36
CA TYR A 355 -11.20 4.49 14.67
C TYR A 355 -9.75 4.52 14.19
N GLN A 356 -9.00 3.51 14.58
CA GLN A 356 -7.62 3.31 14.16
C GLN A 356 -7.50 1.97 13.45
N VAL A 357 -6.69 1.94 12.40
CA VAL A 357 -6.26 0.69 11.77
C VAL A 357 -4.82 0.47 12.20
N VAL A 358 -4.59 -0.59 12.97
CA VAL A 358 -3.26 -0.98 13.43
C VAL A 358 -2.77 -2.10 12.54
N ARG A 359 -1.69 -1.85 11.81
CA ARG A 359 -1.08 -2.80 10.89
C ARG A 359 0.27 -3.23 11.43
N LEU A 360 0.56 -4.53 11.41
CA LEU A 360 1.95 -4.92 11.53
C LEU A 360 2.68 -4.51 10.26
N LYS A 361 3.88 -3.96 10.42
CA LYS A 361 4.84 -3.95 9.33
C LYS A 361 5.18 -5.40 9.08
N THR A 362 4.48 -6.01 8.14
CA THR A 362 4.98 -7.22 7.50
C THR A 362 6.39 -6.87 7.07
N GLY A 363 7.34 -7.72 7.47
CA GLY A 363 8.67 -7.68 6.91
C GLY A 363 8.58 -7.97 5.42
N GLY A 364 8.06 -7.04 4.62
CA GLY A 364 8.84 -6.57 3.51
C GLY A 364 10.17 -6.28 4.15
N ASN A 365 11.07 -7.27 4.06
CA ASN A 365 12.47 -7.04 4.24
C ASN A 365 12.71 -5.86 3.30
N ALA A 366 12.72 -4.64 3.85
CA ALA A 366 13.59 -3.63 3.33
C ALA A 366 14.93 -4.35 3.44
N ILE A 367 15.34 -4.94 2.32
CA ILE A 367 16.65 -5.54 2.15
C ILE A 367 17.58 -4.35 2.39
N THR A 368 17.91 -4.15 3.65
CA THR A 368 18.79 -3.12 4.18
C THR A 368 20.13 -3.74 4.56
N GLY A 369 20.31 -5.03 4.29
CA GLY A 369 21.61 -5.62 4.05
C GLY A 369 21.87 -5.63 2.56
N ASP A 370 23.05 -5.15 2.14
CA ASP A 370 23.61 -5.44 0.82
C ASP A 370 23.40 -6.93 0.55
N ILE A 371 22.53 -7.29 -0.41
CA ILE A 371 22.55 -8.65 -0.94
C ILE A 371 23.78 -8.71 -1.83
N SER A 372 24.92 -8.94 -1.18
CA SER A 372 26.13 -9.40 -1.83
C SER A 372 25.89 -10.84 -2.24
N TYR A 373 25.29 -11.05 -3.42
CA TYR A 373 25.50 -12.31 -4.13
C TYR A 373 26.97 -12.31 -4.59
N PRO A 374 27.81 -13.26 -4.16
CA PRO A 374 29.12 -13.44 -4.77
C PRO A 374 28.89 -13.97 -6.19
N VAL A 375 28.70 -13.07 -7.15
CA VAL A 375 28.75 -13.41 -8.55
C VAL A 375 30.21 -13.38 -8.94
N SER A 376 30.85 -14.55 -8.96
CA SER A 376 32.13 -14.70 -9.65
C SER A 376 31.84 -14.65 -11.14
N ILE A 377 32.16 -13.52 -11.77
CA ILE A 377 32.01 -13.35 -13.21
C ILE A 377 33.35 -13.71 -13.85
N GLU A 378 33.45 -14.94 -14.35
CA GLU A 378 34.49 -15.31 -15.31
C GLU A 378 34.08 -14.76 -16.68
N ALA A 379 35.02 -14.16 -17.39
CA ALA A 379 34.79 -13.33 -18.58
C ALA A 379 33.78 -13.92 -19.59
N GLY A 380 32.57 -13.34 -19.62
CA GLY A 380 31.52 -13.68 -20.59
C GLY A 380 30.28 -12.83 -20.34
N MET A 381 29.80 -12.14 -21.38
CA MET A 381 28.65 -11.23 -21.36
C MET A 381 27.44 -11.77 -20.59
N VAL A 382 26.86 -10.96 -19.71
CA VAL A 382 25.60 -11.26 -19.03
C VAL A 382 24.43 -10.69 -19.85
N TYR A 383 23.54 -11.58 -20.30
CA TYR A 383 22.18 -11.21 -20.70
C TYR A 383 21.27 -11.37 -19.48
N ALA A 384 20.88 -10.27 -18.85
CA ALA A 384 19.77 -10.28 -17.91
C ALA A 384 18.47 -10.19 -18.72
N GLN A 385 17.88 -11.35 -19.06
CA GLN A 385 16.53 -11.39 -19.61
C GLN A 385 15.56 -11.45 -18.44
N ALA A 386 14.91 -10.33 -18.11
CA ALA A 386 13.82 -10.32 -17.15
C ALA A 386 12.70 -11.21 -17.71
N GLY A 387 12.51 -12.38 -17.10
CA GLY A 387 11.32 -13.20 -17.32
C GLY A 387 10.08 -12.37 -17.00
N ALA A 388 9.01 -12.58 -17.77
CA ALA A 388 7.77 -11.80 -17.80
C ALA A 388 6.92 -11.86 -16.51
N ASN A 389 7.52 -11.60 -15.36
CA ASN A 389 6.83 -11.43 -14.09
C ASN A 389 6.98 -9.97 -13.68
N ASN A 390 5.84 -9.26 -13.64
CA ASN A 390 5.73 -7.88 -13.19
C ASN A 390 6.15 -7.79 -11.71
N TYR A 391 7.39 -7.41 -11.45
CA TYR A 391 7.79 -6.91 -10.14
C TYR A 391 7.68 -5.39 -10.17
N SER A 392 6.78 -4.85 -9.34
CA SER A 392 6.75 -3.43 -9.01
C SER A 392 7.93 -3.16 -8.07
N ILE A 393 8.95 -2.47 -8.56
CA ILE A 393 10.04 -1.97 -7.72
C ILE A 393 9.60 -0.59 -7.25
N ASP A 394 9.40 -0.47 -5.94
CA ASP A 394 9.07 0.80 -5.29
C ASP A 394 10.19 1.84 -5.52
N SER A 395 9.85 3.12 -5.62
CA SER A 395 10.68 4.19 -6.19
C SER A 395 11.96 4.52 -5.42
N ASP A 396 12.19 3.86 -4.28
CA ASP A 396 13.26 4.21 -3.34
C ASP A 396 14.40 3.17 -3.27
N LEU A 397 14.40 2.16 -4.16
CA LEU A 397 15.46 1.15 -4.18
C LEU A 397 16.72 1.67 -4.89
N THR A 398 17.77 1.98 -4.13
CA THR A 398 19.10 2.30 -4.69
C THR A 398 19.86 1.01 -4.97
N LEU A 399 20.08 0.67 -6.24
CA LEU A 399 20.90 -0.49 -6.62
C LEU A 399 22.38 -0.07 -6.73
N THR A 400 23.20 -0.50 -5.77
CA THR A 400 24.65 -0.31 -5.83
C THR A 400 25.30 -1.52 -6.53
N ILE A 401 25.84 -1.31 -7.73
CA ILE A 401 26.62 -2.34 -8.44
C ILE A 401 28.11 -2.00 -8.28
N ASN A 402 28.82 -2.78 -7.47
CA ASN A 402 30.28 -2.70 -7.41
C ASN A 402 30.89 -3.50 -8.56
N ILE A 403 31.55 -2.81 -9.49
CA ILE A 403 32.19 -3.45 -10.65
C ILE A 403 33.71 -3.35 -10.46
N GLU A 404 34.35 -4.48 -10.17
CA GLU A 404 35.79 -4.53 -9.83
C GLU A 404 36.71 -4.63 -11.06
N ALA A 405 36.19 -4.75 -12.28
CA ALA A 405 36.99 -4.76 -13.50
C ALA A 405 36.25 -4.14 -14.69
N ALA A 406 36.99 -3.53 -15.61
CA ALA A 406 36.51 -2.81 -16.79
C ALA A 406 35.43 -3.58 -17.57
N SER A 407 34.18 -3.35 -17.20
CA SER A 407 33.00 -3.97 -17.80
C SER A 407 32.18 -2.85 -18.41
N MET A 408 31.95 -2.90 -19.72
CA MET A 408 30.99 -1.99 -20.36
C MET A 408 29.58 -2.44 -20.00
N ILE A 409 28.81 -1.56 -19.37
CA ILE A 409 27.37 -1.77 -19.18
C ILE A 409 26.66 -1.26 -20.44
N TYR A 410 26.09 -2.17 -21.23
CA TYR A 410 25.13 -1.82 -22.27
C TYR A 410 23.72 -1.91 -21.70
N ALA A 411 23.10 -0.78 -21.37
CA ALA A 411 21.67 -0.73 -21.10
C ALA A 411 20.93 -0.58 -22.45
N GLN A 412 20.45 -1.69 -23.01
CA GLN A 412 19.61 -1.65 -24.20
C GLN A 412 18.15 -1.47 -23.73
N ALA A 413 17.60 -0.27 -23.91
CA ALA A 413 16.18 -0.03 -23.69
C ALA A 413 15.36 -0.83 -24.72
N GLY A 414 14.74 -1.93 -24.28
CA GLY A 414 13.70 -2.60 -25.06
C GLY A 414 12.50 -1.67 -25.22
N ALA A 415 11.73 -1.84 -26.31
CA ALA A 415 10.67 -0.95 -26.81
C ALA A 415 9.48 -0.65 -25.88
N ASN A 416 9.54 -1.01 -24.61
CA ASN A 416 8.54 -0.64 -23.61
C ASN A 416 9.13 0.45 -22.72
N SER A 417 8.95 1.71 -23.14
CA SER A 417 9.32 2.88 -22.35
C SER A 417 8.53 2.91 -21.04
N TYR A 418 9.17 2.48 -19.95
CA TYR A 418 8.75 2.87 -18.61
C TYR A 418 9.23 4.30 -18.39
N ALA A 419 8.30 5.26 -18.38
CA ALA A 419 8.58 6.64 -18.01
C ALA A 419 8.87 6.68 -16.50
N ILE A 420 10.12 6.48 -16.11
CA ILE A 420 10.55 6.80 -14.75
C ILE A 420 10.54 8.33 -14.65
N THR A 421 9.50 8.85 -14.04
CA THR A 421 9.30 10.29 -13.82
C THR A 421 9.83 10.61 -12.43
N GLY A 422 11.15 10.66 -12.29
CA GLY A 422 11.84 11.01 -11.05
C GLY A 422 13.31 11.29 -11.34
N ASP A 423 13.84 12.36 -10.77
CA ASP A 423 15.28 12.67 -10.82
C ASP A 423 16.06 11.52 -10.18
N ILE A 424 16.58 10.61 -11.00
CA ILE A 424 17.59 9.66 -10.54
C ILE A 424 18.88 10.45 -10.38
N GLY A 425 19.09 10.95 -9.17
CA GLY A 425 20.38 11.50 -8.76
C GLY A 425 21.44 10.42 -8.78
N TYR A 426 22.07 10.19 -9.93
CA TYR A 426 23.29 9.39 -10.01
C TYR A 426 24.43 10.18 -9.36
N SER A 427 24.60 10.07 -8.03
CA SER A 427 25.85 10.46 -7.39
C SER A 427 26.89 9.37 -7.63
N MET A 428 27.41 9.29 -8.86
CA MET A 428 28.64 8.56 -9.08
C MET A 428 29.75 9.36 -8.39
N GLY A 429 30.15 8.92 -7.20
CA GLY A 429 31.40 9.33 -6.58
C GLY A 429 32.55 8.86 -7.47
N MET A 430 32.83 9.61 -8.53
CA MET A 430 33.93 9.30 -9.44
C MET A 430 35.22 9.58 -8.67
N ALA A 431 35.95 8.51 -8.35
CA ALA A 431 37.35 8.60 -7.99
C ALA A 431 38.05 9.42 -9.08
N ALA A 432 38.72 10.50 -8.66
CA ALA A 432 39.45 11.41 -9.52
C ALA A 432 40.44 10.63 -10.41
N GLY A 433 40.15 10.49 -11.71
CA GLY A 433 41.06 9.80 -12.63
C GLY A 433 40.50 9.41 -14.00
N MET A 434 39.19 9.31 -14.21
CA MET A 434 38.64 9.03 -15.54
C MET A 434 38.40 10.31 -16.35
N VAL A 435 39.35 10.61 -17.24
CA VAL A 435 39.18 11.60 -18.30
C VAL A 435 38.24 10.97 -19.35
N TYR A 436 37.00 11.43 -19.42
CA TYR A 436 36.15 11.19 -20.60
C TYR A 436 36.82 11.87 -21.78
N ALA A 437 37.44 11.09 -22.68
CA ALA A 437 37.85 11.60 -23.97
C ALA A 437 36.57 11.94 -24.74
N GLN A 438 36.31 13.24 -24.92
CA GLN A 438 35.21 13.72 -25.75
C GLN A 438 35.30 13.04 -27.12
N ALA A 439 34.20 12.45 -27.59
CA ALA A 439 34.15 11.91 -28.94
C ALA A 439 34.48 13.04 -29.93
N VAL A 440 35.50 12.82 -30.75
CA VAL A 440 35.91 13.77 -31.80
C VAL A 440 35.16 13.43 -33.07
N ALA A 441 34.61 14.42 -33.76
CA ALA A 441 33.96 14.22 -35.04
C ALA A 441 34.99 13.77 -36.11
N PRO A 442 34.65 12.87 -37.04
CA PRO A 442 35.59 12.47 -38.08
C PRO A 442 35.95 13.63 -39.00
N VAL A 443 37.15 13.61 -39.57
CA VAL A 443 37.60 14.55 -40.60
C VAL A 443 37.77 13.81 -41.92
N LEU A 444 36.99 14.23 -42.91
CA LEU A 444 37.06 13.73 -44.27
C LEU A 444 38.00 14.57 -45.14
N SER A 445 38.72 13.92 -46.06
CA SER A 445 39.62 14.59 -47.01
C SER A 445 39.82 13.82 -48.32
N ALA A 446 40.38 14.49 -49.33
CA ALA A 446 40.76 13.93 -50.63
C ALA A 446 39.65 13.13 -51.36
N PRO A 447 38.43 13.68 -51.53
CA PRO A 447 37.36 12.96 -52.20
C PRO A 447 37.63 12.81 -53.70
N THR A 448 37.40 11.63 -54.26
CA THR A 448 37.41 11.38 -55.72
C THR A 448 36.16 10.65 -56.16
N ALA A 449 35.72 10.88 -57.39
CA ALA A 449 34.70 10.09 -58.05
C ALA A 449 34.94 10.07 -59.57
N SER A 450 34.59 8.95 -60.19
CA SER A 450 34.63 8.76 -61.63
C SER A 450 33.48 7.86 -62.07
N ALA A 451 33.03 8.02 -63.31
CA ALA A 451 32.06 7.11 -63.89
C ALA A 451 32.66 5.71 -64.02
N LEU A 452 31.91 4.70 -63.57
CA LEU A 452 32.22 3.29 -63.80
C LEU A 452 31.51 2.79 -65.07
N GLY A 453 30.40 3.43 -65.46
CA GLY A 453 29.65 3.14 -66.67
C GLY A 453 28.61 4.22 -66.97
N ALA A 454 27.59 3.87 -67.77
CA ALA A 454 26.52 4.80 -68.13
C ALA A 454 25.58 5.13 -66.95
N THR A 455 25.46 4.24 -65.97
CA THR A 455 24.49 4.36 -64.86
C THR A 455 25.12 4.13 -63.48
N SER A 456 26.44 4.16 -63.39
CA SER A 456 27.18 3.92 -62.15
C SER A 456 28.47 4.73 -62.04
N SER A 457 28.87 4.96 -60.80
CA SER A 457 30.11 5.67 -60.44
C SER A 457 30.82 4.93 -59.30
N ILE A 458 32.13 5.17 -59.21
CA ILE A 458 33.00 4.71 -58.13
C ILE A 458 33.76 5.91 -57.57
N GLY A 459 34.01 5.91 -56.28
CA GLY A 459 34.76 7.00 -55.64
C GLY A 459 35.48 6.56 -54.38
N THR A 460 36.28 7.48 -53.85
CA THR A 460 37.11 7.28 -52.66
C THR A 460 37.13 8.53 -51.79
N VAL A 461 37.41 8.37 -50.49
CA VAL A 461 37.58 9.49 -49.54
C VAL A 461 38.39 9.00 -48.33
N ASN A 462 39.22 9.86 -47.74
CA ASN A 462 39.96 9.55 -46.52
C ASN A 462 39.14 9.96 -45.29
N THR A 463 39.23 9.18 -44.20
CA THR A 463 38.70 9.51 -42.86
C THR A 463 39.78 9.29 -41.81
N ASP A 464 39.87 10.10 -40.76
CA ASP A 464 40.81 9.91 -39.65
C ASP A 464 40.28 8.97 -38.54
N ILE A 465 38.98 8.66 -38.56
CA ILE A 465 38.31 7.77 -37.60
C ILE A 465 37.86 6.47 -38.29
N ASN A 466 37.90 5.35 -37.56
CA ASN A 466 37.63 3.99 -38.04
C ASN A 466 36.31 3.38 -37.56
N THR A 467 35.33 4.20 -37.16
CA THR A 467 34.04 3.76 -36.62
C THR A 467 32.90 4.59 -37.19
N GLY A 468 31.83 3.90 -37.59
CA GLY A 468 30.59 4.53 -38.06
C GLY A 468 30.36 4.45 -39.57
N PRO A 469 29.15 4.80 -40.05
CA PRO A 469 28.85 4.81 -41.48
C PRO A 469 29.33 6.08 -42.18
N ILE A 470 29.92 5.90 -43.36
CA ILE A 470 30.09 6.97 -44.36
C ILE A 470 28.95 6.92 -45.38
N SER A 471 28.29 8.05 -45.58
CA SER A 471 27.16 8.21 -46.51
C SER A 471 27.52 9.19 -47.62
N TRP A 472 26.99 8.99 -48.82
CA TRP A 472 27.18 9.90 -49.94
C TRP A 472 25.99 9.98 -50.89
N VAL A 473 25.91 11.12 -51.59
CA VAL A 473 24.89 11.44 -52.59
C VAL A 473 25.52 11.94 -53.89
N GLU A 474 24.85 11.70 -55.01
CA GLU A 474 25.26 12.09 -56.36
C GLU A 474 24.35 13.20 -56.87
N SER A 475 24.83 14.44 -56.81
CA SER A 475 24.06 15.63 -57.17
C SER A 475 24.52 16.20 -58.50
N SER A 476 23.61 16.74 -59.32
CA SER A 476 23.98 17.54 -60.50
C SER A 476 24.39 18.97 -60.14
N ARG A 477 24.38 19.32 -58.85
CA ARG A 477 24.65 20.65 -58.32
C ARG A 477 25.91 20.64 -57.46
N ILE A 478 26.67 21.73 -57.51
CA ILE A 478 27.94 21.88 -56.77
C ILE A 478 27.73 22.29 -55.30
N ASN A 479 26.58 22.88 -54.97
CA ASN A 479 26.26 23.31 -53.61
C ASN A 479 26.21 22.11 -52.66
N GLN A 480 26.81 22.25 -51.49
CA GLN A 480 26.88 21.17 -50.51
C GLN A 480 25.52 20.98 -49.80
N PRO A 481 24.94 19.76 -49.82
CA PRO A 481 23.82 19.41 -48.95
C PRO A 481 24.28 19.33 -47.49
N THR A 482 23.36 19.45 -46.53
CA THR A 482 23.64 19.26 -45.10
C THR A 482 23.93 17.78 -44.77
N PRO A 483 24.60 17.47 -43.63
CA PRO A 483 24.83 16.09 -43.19
C PRO A 483 23.54 15.23 -43.17
N THR A 484 22.45 15.81 -42.69
CA THR A 484 21.13 15.17 -42.65
C THR A 484 20.60 14.86 -44.05
N GLN A 485 20.72 15.80 -44.99
CA GLN A 485 20.30 15.58 -46.39
C GLN A 485 21.14 14.47 -47.05
N ILE A 486 22.46 14.45 -46.85
CA ILE A 486 23.33 13.40 -47.40
C ILE A 486 22.93 12.02 -46.86
N LYS A 487 22.69 11.90 -45.55
CA LYS A 487 22.24 10.63 -44.92
C LYS A 487 20.84 10.21 -45.39
N ALA A 488 19.98 11.16 -45.75
CA ALA A 488 18.64 10.93 -46.27
C ALA A 488 18.60 10.68 -47.79
N GLY A 489 19.73 10.74 -48.49
CA GLY A 489 19.79 10.56 -49.94
C GLY A 489 19.26 11.76 -50.72
N GLN A 490 19.50 12.98 -50.25
CA GLN A 490 18.96 14.23 -50.81
C GLN A 490 20.06 15.23 -51.22
N ASP A 491 19.74 16.09 -52.20
CA ASP A 491 20.57 17.23 -52.59
C ASP A 491 20.35 18.47 -51.68
N ASP A 492 20.96 19.61 -52.03
CA ASP A 492 20.87 20.85 -51.25
C ASP A 492 19.46 21.49 -51.24
N LEU A 493 18.55 21.05 -52.12
CA LEU A 493 17.13 21.45 -52.12
C LEU A 493 16.22 20.44 -51.42
N GLY A 494 16.78 19.35 -50.89
CA GLY A 494 15.99 18.26 -50.29
C GLY A 494 15.36 17.32 -51.32
N VAL A 495 15.77 17.37 -52.59
CA VAL A 495 15.29 16.45 -53.63
C VAL A 495 16.06 15.14 -53.55
N THR A 496 15.36 14.00 -53.60
CA THR A 496 15.99 12.68 -53.62
C THR A 496 16.89 12.52 -54.84
N VAL A 497 18.13 12.10 -54.61
CA VAL A 497 19.15 11.84 -55.62
C VAL A 497 19.77 10.46 -55.38
N PRO A 498 20.47 9.86 -56.37
CA PRO A 498 21.16 8.60 -56.16
C PRO A 498 22.16 8.69 -54.99
N SER A 499 22.12 7.72 -54.08
CA SER A 499 22.87 7.75 -52.83
C SER A 499 23.25 6.35 -52.38
N ASN A 500 24.28 6.23 -51.55
CA ASN A 500 24.63 4.96 -50.90
C ASN A 500 25.42 5.21 -49.60
N ASN A 501 25.68 4.17 -48.81
CA ASN A 501 26.49 4.23 -47.60
C ASN A 501 27.39 2.98 -47.45
N ALA A 502 28.40 3.09 -46.59
CA ALA A 502 29.30 1.99 -46.24
C ALA A 502 29.77 2.15 -44.79
N ILE A 503 30.10 1.03 -44.13
CA ILE A 503 30.70 1.05 -42.78
C ILE A 503 32.21 1.27 -42.90
N VAL A 504 32.73 2.22 -42.12
CA VAL A 504 34.17 2.43 -41.96
C VAL A 504 34.67 1.49 -40.86
N SER A 505 35.65 0.65 -41.19
CA SER A 505 36.30 -0.28 -40.25
C SER A 505 37.78 0.03 -40.00
N VAL A 506 38.38 0.91 -40.83
CA VAL A 506 39.76 1.38 -40.72
C VAL A 506 39.82 2.87 -41.03
N SER A 507 40.72 3.61 -40.37
CA SER A 507 41.02 4.99 -40.75
C SER A 507 41.90 5.00 -42.00
N GLY A 508 41.90 6.11 -42.72
CA GLY A 508 42.53 6.28 -44.02
C GLY A 508 41.53 6.13 -45.17
N LEU A 509 42.04 5.66 -46.32
CA LEU A 509 41.34 5.65 -47.59
C LEU A 509 40.18 4.64 -47.60
N GLN A 510 38.97 5.16 -47.78
CA GLN A 510 37.78 4.39 -48.09
C GLN A 510 37.65 4.31 -49.62
N SER A 511 37.64 3.10 -50.16
CA SER A 511 37.56 2.85 -51.61
C SER A 511 36.35 2.01 -51.96
N ASN A 512 36.09 1.80 -53.26
CA ASN A 512 34.96 1.02 -53.77
C ASN A 512 33.58 1.55 -53.30
N LEU A 513 33.48 2.86 -53.10
CA LEU A 513 32.21 3.52 -52.76
C LEU A 513 31.41 3.68 -54.06
N ILE A 514 30.54 2.70 -54.36
CA ILE A 514 29.83 2.60 -55.63
C ILE A 514 28.41 3.17 -55.51
N THR A 515 28.00 3.97 -56.48
CA THR A 515 26.59 4.38 -56.66
C THR A 515 26.07 3.83 -57.98
N SER A 516 24.83 3.35 -57.99
CA SER A 516 24.10 2.90 -59.18
C SER A 516 22.85 3.77 -59.39
N GLY A 517 22.16 3.58 -60.52
CA GLY A 517 20.95 4.33 -60.84
C GLY A 517 21.19 5.75 -61.34
N LEU A 518 22.41 6.05 -61.82
CA LEU A 518 22.71 7.34 -62.44
C LEU A 518 22.11 7.44 -63.84
N THR A 519 21.86 8.68 -64.28
CA THR A 519 21.45 8.95 -65.67
C THR A 519 22.68 9.01 -66.56
N ALA A 520 22.61 8.44 -67.77
CA ALA A 520 23.70 8.47 -68.74
C ALA A 520 24.00 9.89 -69.24
N SER A 521 25.23 10.13 -69.70
CA SER A 521 25.71 11.43 -70.21
C SER A 521 25.40 12.62 -69.28
N THR A 522 25.38 12.41 -67.96
CA THR A 522 25.01 13.43 -66.97
C THR A 522 26.20 13.75 -66.08
N THR A 523 26.39 15.05 -65.81
CA THR A 523 27.45 15.53 -64.91
C THR A 523 26.97 15.51 -63.47
N TYR A 524 27.78 14.93 -62.58
CA TYR A 524 27.51 14.82 -61.15
C TYR A 524 28.69 15.32 -60.31
N PHE A 525 28.38 15.70 -59.08
CA PHE A 525 29.26 15.94 -57.94
C PHE A 525 28.86 14.96 -56.84
N ARG A 526 29.85 14.36 -56.18
CA ARG A 526 29.60 13.49 -55.04
C ARG A 526 29.90 14.22 -53.74
N HIS A 527 28.99 14.15 -52.77
CA HIS A 527 29.16 14.73 -51.43
C HIS A 527 29.20 13.63 -50.37
N TYR A 528 30.18 13.67 -49.47
CA TYR A 528 30.39 12.67 -48.42
C TYR A 528 30.16 13.23 -47.01
N VAL A 529 29.66 12.39 -46.10
CA VAL A 529 29.67 12.64 -44.65
C VAL A 529 29.92 11.33 -43.89
N HIS A 530 30.66 11.37 -42.79
CA HIS A 530 30.93 10.25 -41.90
C HIS A 530 30.38 10.56 -40.50
N ASN A 531 29.69 9.60 -39.87
CA ASN A 531 29.13 9.75 -38.53
C ASN A 531 29.63 8.66 -37.58
N ASN A 532 30.32 9.05 -36.50
CA ASN A 532 30.76 8.16 -35.42
C ASN A 532 29.98 8.40 -34.10
N GLY A 533 28.77 8.95 -34.20
CA GLY A 533 28.08 9.65 -33.11
C GLY A 533 28.13 11.16 -33.24
N LEU A 534 29.10 11.70 -33.98
CA LEU A 534 29.16 13.10 -34.44
C LEU A 534 29.39 13.15 -35.95
N ASP A 535 28.90 14.20 -36.60
CA ASP A 535 29.03 14.39 -38.05
C ASP A 535 30.36 15.03 -38.43
N SER A 536 31.00 14.46 -39.45
CA SER A 536 32.21 15.02 -40.06
C SER A 536 31.95 16.34 -40.80
N ASN A 537 33.03 16.98 -41.24
CA ASN A 537 32.93 17.93 -42.35
C ASN A 537 32.41 17.23 -43.61
N ILE A 538 31.77 18.02 -44.48
CA ILE A 538 31.33 17.55 -45.80
C ILE A 538 32.45 17.83 -46.81
N VAL A 539 32.81 16.81 -47.59
CA VAL A 539 33.75 16.95 -48.71
C VAL A 539 33.07 16.62 -50.02
N THR A 540 33.43 17.35 -51.08
CA THR A 540 32.81 17.27 -52.40
C THR A 540 33.85 16.97 -53.46
N THR A 541 33.56 16.05 -54.37
CA THR A 541 34.47 15.71 -55.48
C THR A 541 34.52 16.83 -56.52
N ALA A 542 35.52 16.78 -57.40
CA ALA A 542 35.38 17.41 -58.70
C ALA A 542 34.20 16.81 -59.49
N SER A 543 33.66 17.54 -60.47
CA SER A 543 32.60 17.04 -61.33
C SER A 543 33.09 15.87 -62.18
N TYR A 544 32.24 14.88 -62.41
CA TYR A 544 32.49 13.81 -63.37
C TYR A 544 31.21 13.54 -64.20
N ALA A 545 31.36 13.01 -65.41
CA ALA A 545 30.23 12.69 -66.28
C ALA A 545 30.09 11.17 -66.45
N THR A 546 28.88 10.65 -66.35
CA THR A 546 28.57 9.26 -66.68
C THR A 546 28.78 8.98 -68.17
N GLY A 547 29.09 7.73 -68.51
CA GLY A 547 29.22 7.32 -69.91
C GLY A 547 27.91 7.52 -70.69
N ALA A 548 28.01 7.60 -72.01
CA ALA A 548 26.82 7.55 -72.87
C ALA A 548 26.07 6.23 -72.66
N ALA A 549 24.73 6.28 -72.76
CA ALA A 549 23.94 5.06 -72.78
C ALA A 549 24.45 4.21 -73.94
N GLY A 550 24.91 2.98 -73.64
CA GLY A 550 25.43 2.10 -74.69
C GLY A 550 24.38 1.98 -75.78
N SER A 551 24.70 2.44 -76.99
CA SER A 551 23.89 2.12 -78.18
C SER A 551 23.83 0.61 -78.21
N GLY A 552 22.67 0.02 -77.90
CA GLY A 552 22.55 -1.44 -77.85
C GLY A 552 23.17 -1.99 -79.13
N SER A 553 24.26 -2.75 -79.01
CA SER A 553 24.75 -3.55 -80.13
C SER A 553 23.59 -4.43 -80.52
N ALA A 554 22.89 -4.06 -81.60
CA ALA A 554 21.92 -4.90 -82.22
C ALA A 554 22.58 -6.28 -82.37
N ASN A 555 21.90 -7.32 -81.88
CA ASN A 555 22.20 -8.70 -82.21
C ASN A 555 22.46 -8.78 -83.71
N ILE A 556 23.73 -8.78 -84.14
CA ILE A 556 24.10 -9.28 -85.46
C ILE A 556 23.90 -10.79 -85.32
N ALA A 557 22.70 -11.22 -85.67
CA ALA A 557 22.39 -12.60 -85.99
C ALA A 557 23.24 -13.00 -87.20
N ALA A 558 24.52 -13.30 -86.97
CA ALA A 558 25.35 -14.00 -87.93
C ALA A 558 24.87 -15.46 -87.96
N ARG A 559 24.01 -15.73 -88.94
CA ARG A 559 23.79 -17.06 -89.50
C ARG A 559 25.11 -17.82 -89.60
N GLN A 560 25.26 -18.91 -88.86
CA GLN A 560 26.11 -20.01 -89.31
C GLN A 560 25.16 -21.14 -89.73
N SER A 561 24.86 -21.14 -91.04
CA SER A 561 24.43 -22.33 -91.76
C SER A 561 25.41 -23.46 -91.49
N GLY A 562 24.89 -24.67 -91.34
CA GLY A 562 25.69 -25.85 -91.03
C GLY A 562 26.74 -26.18 -92.09
N ILE A 563 27.75 -26.91 -91.63
CA ILE A 563 28.40 -27.94 -92.42
C ILE A 563 28.45 -29.18 -91.52
N ILE A 564 27.72 -30.20 -91.96
CA ILE A 564 27.95 -31.60 -91.66
C ILE A 564 29.32 -31.95 -92.24
N PHE A 565 30.23 -32.47 -91.42
CA PHE A 565 30.92 -33.76 -91.62
C PHE A 565 31.51 -34.23 -90.30
#